data_AF-A0A919JDQ3-F1
#
_entry.id   AF-A0A919JDQ3-F1
#
_cell.length_a   1.000
_cell.length_b   1.000
_cell.length_c   1.000
_cell.angle_alpha   90.00
_cell.angle_beta   90.00
_cell.angle_gamma   90.00
#
_symmetry.space_group_name_H-M   'P 1'
#
loop_
_entity.id
_entity.type
_entity.pdbx_description
1 polymer ?
#
loop_
_entity_poly.entity_id
_entity_poly.type
_entity_poly.pdbx_seq_one_letter_code
_entity_poly.pdbx_strand_id
1 'polypeptide(L)'
;MVSEDLVICPARITLDAAQLAFFGGLPVAAPSVQSELGCELEQGHGGSHAALGQQVDTTMWWVQWTLSASEINPYTWCPARGELATQSEADEDCALFVGHPGRHSSVKRAWRNEAA
;
A
#
# COMPACT_ATOMS: atom_id res chain seq x y z
N MET A 1 -7.73 -28.47 1.19
CA MET A 1 -7.46 -27.52 0.09
C MET A 1 -6.80 -26.34 0.75
N VAL A 2 -5.50 -26.18 0.52
CA VAL A 2 -4.70 -25.14 1.17
C VAL A 2 -5.17 -23.82 0.58
N SER A 3 -5.75 -22.95 1.39
CA SER A 3 -6.08 -21.60 0.95
C SER A 3 -4.79 -21.01 0.39
N GLU A 4 -4.76 -20.70 -0.90
CA GLU A 4 -3.80 -19.78 -1.49
C GLU A 4 -4.12 -18.38 -0.93
N ASP A 5 -3.82 -18.23 0.36
CA ASP A 5 -3.71 -16.96 1.03
C ASP A 5 -2.56 -16.28 0.29
N LEU A 6 -2.88 -15.34 -0.60
CA LEU A 6 -1.91 -14.41 -1.14
C LEU A 6 -1.25 -13.73 0.06
N VAL A 7 -0.10 -14.25 0.48
CA VAL A 7 0.44 -13.93 1.79
C VAL A 7 1.02 -12.53 1.72
N ILE A 8 0.33 -11.55 2.31
CA ILE A 8 0.84 -10.19 2.46
C ILE A 8 1.95 -10.21 3.52
N CYS A 9 2.94 -9.34 3.37
CA CYS A 9 3.93 -9.10 4.41
C CYS A 9 3.25 -8.71 5.74
N PRO A 10 3.49 -9.44 6.86
CA PRO A 10 2.83 -9.18 8.14
C PRO A 10 3.38 -7.94 8.86
N ALA A 11 4.37 -7.25 8.29
CA ALA A 11 4.96 -6.06 8.87
C ALA A 11 3.92 -4.94 9.01
N ARG A 12 3.90 -4.33 10.18
CA ARG A 12 3.04 -3.18 10.50
C ARG A 12 3.88 -2.04 11.02
N ILE A 13 3.38 -0.83 10.85
CA ILE A 13 3.94 0.37 11.45
C ILE A 13 2.83 1.19 12.09
N THR A 14 3.11 1.72 13.27
CA THR A 14 2.30 2.79 13.87
C THR A 14 2.91 4.13 13.45
N LEU A 15 2.10 4.99 12.84
CA LEU A 15 2.52 6.32 12.44
C LEU A 15 2.75 7.20 13.66
N ASP A 16 3.85 7.94 13.65
CA ASP A 16 4.13 8.90 14.71
C ASP A 16 3.32 10.20 14.56
N ALA A 17 3.36 11.06 15.58
CA ALA A 17 2.57 12.28 15.62
C ALA A 17 2.89 13.25 14.45
N ALA A 18 4.15 13.33 14.02
CA ALA A 18 4.54 14.16 12.89
C ALA A 18 4.04 13.58 11.56
N GLN A 19 4.07 12.26 11.40
CA GLN A 19 3.49 11.57 10.23
C GLN A 19 1.97 11.76 10.16
N LEU A 20 1.27 11.61 11.28
CA LEU A 20 -0.16 11.86 11.37
C LEU A 20 -0.51 13.33 11.10
N ALA A 21 0.28 14.27 11.61
CA ALA A 21 0.10 15.70 11.34
C ALA A 21 0.33 16.04 9.86
N PHE A 22 1.30 15.38 9.20
CA PHE A 22 1.52 15.51 7.76
C PHE A 22 0.26 15.14 6.98
N PHE A 23 -0.32 13.95 7.24
CA PHE A 23 -1.55 13.51 6.58
C PHE A 23 -2.76 14.39 6.96
N GLY A 24 -2.83 14.87 8.20
CA GLY A 24 -3.88 15.82 8.63
C GLY A 24 -3.77 17.20 7.98
N GLY A 25 -2.61 17.56 7.44
CA GLY A 25 -2.37 18.81 6.71
C GLY A 25 -2.66 18.72 5.20
N LEU A 26 -2.91 17.51 4.67
CA LEU A 26 -3.28 17.34 3.27
C LEU A 26 -4.70 17.89 3.01
N PRO A 27 -5.00 18.33 1.78
CA PRO A 27 -6.27 18.97 1.48
C PRO A 27 -7.47 18.07 1.84
N VAL A 28 -8.52 18.70 2.36
CA VAL A 28 -9.70 18.10 3.03
C VAL A 28 -10.43 17.00 2.24
N ALA A 29 -10.19 16.88 0.94
CA ALA A 29 -10.75 15.80 0.12
C ALA A 29 -10.07 14.43 0.35
N ALA A 30 -8.95 14.36 1.07
CA ALA A 30 -8.26 13.11 1.38
C ALA A 30 -8.96 12.35 2.51
N PRO A 31 -9.26 11.05 2.36
CA PRO A 31 -9.79 10.24 3.45
C PRO A 31 -8.79 10.14 4.60
N SER A 32 -9.22 10.23 5.85
CA SER A 32 -8.34 10.16 7.03
C SER A 32 -7.43 8.93 7.02
N VAL A 33 -6.14 9.13 7.24
CA VAL A 33 -5.16 8.05 7.36
C VAL A 33 -5.41 7.23 8.63
N GLN A 34 -5.17 5.93 8.58
CA GLN A 34 -5.14 5.10 9.77
C GLN A 34 -3.85 5.32 10.56
N SER A 35 -3.92 5.25 11.89
CA SER A 35 -2.73 5.36 12.76
C SER A 35 -1.82 4.15 12.69
N GLU A 36 -2.33 2.99 12.26
CA GLU A 36 -1.54 1.80 11.99
C GLU A 36 -1.71 1.41 10.52
N LEU A 37 -0.60 1.16 9.84
CA LEU A 37 -0.58 0.68 8.46
C LEU A 37 0.11 -0.69 8.40
N GLY A 38 -0.49 -1.62 7.66
CA GLY A 38 0.13 -2.89 7.29
C GLY A 38 0.85 -2.77 5.95
N CYS A 39 2.01 -3.43 5.83
CA CYS A 39 2.74 -3.51 4.56
C CYS A 39 1.82 -4.13 3.49
N GLU A 40 1.83 -3.54 2.30
CA GLU A 40 1.00 -4.00 1.17
C GLU A 40 1.76 -4.88 0.19
N LEU A 41 3.06 -5.09 0.44
CA LEU A 41 3.93 -5.88 -0.41
C LEU A 41 3.79 -7.38 -0.10
N GLU A 42 4.12 -8.20 -1.09
CA GLU A 42 4.13 -9.67 -0.98
C GLU A 42 5.03 -10.14 0.17
N GLN A 43 4.63 -11.21 0.87
CA GLN A 43 5.46 -11.82 1.90
C GLN A 43 6.81 -12.24 1.32
N GLY A 44 7.88 -11.91 2.05
CA GLY A 44 9.24 -12.22 1.62
C GLY A 44 9.83 -11.21 0.64
N HIS A 45 9.15 -10.08 0.39
CA HIS A 45 9.74 -8.97 -0.35
C HIS A 45 11.05 -8.50 0.32
N GLY A 46 12.03 -8.17 -0.52
CA GLY A 46 13.24 -7.48 -0.06
C GLY A 46 12.99 -5.98 0.11
N GLY A 47 13.89 -5.32 0.84
CA GLY A 47 13.90 -3.86 0.98
C GLY A 47 12.90 -3.32 2.01
N SER A 48 12.55 -2.05 1.84
CA SER A 48 11.63 -1.34 2.74
C SER A 48 10.20 -1.85 2.60
N HIS A 49 9.50 -1.94 3.74
CA HIS A 49 8.05 -2.12 3.78
C HIS A 49 7.36 -0.86 3.28
N ALA A 50 6.20 -1.02 2.68
CA ALA A 50 5.47 0.11 2.13
C ALA A 50 3.95 -0.08 2.25
N ALA A 51 3.26 1.01 2.53
CA ALA A 51 1.81 1.07 2.56
C ALA A 51 1.31 2.43 2.08
N LEU A 52 0.16 2.44 1.42
CA LEU A 52 -0.52 3.65 1.01
C LEU A 52 -1.13 4.31 2.25
N GLY A 53 -0.66 5.51 2.58
CA GLY A 53 -1.26 6.32 3.63
C GLY A 53 -2.51 7.03 3.12
N GLN A 54 -2.33 7.91 2.13
CA GLN A 54 -3.43 8.67 1.52
C GLN A 54 -3.16 8.91 0.03
N GLN A 55 -4.24 9.10 -0.72
CA GLN A 55 -4.19 9.59 -2.09
C GLN A 55 -4.84 10.97 -2.15
N VAL A 56 -4.16 11.91 -2.80
CA VAL A 56 -4.64 13.27 -3.07
C VAL A 56 -4.48 13.52 -4.57
N ASP A 57 -5.61 13.69 -5.26
CA ASP A 57 -5.65 13.81 -6.72
C ASP A 57 -4.90 12.63 -7.39
N THR A 58 -3.80 12.93 -8.09
CA THR A 58 -2.92 11.98 -8.77
C THR A 58 -1.71 11.57 -7.94
N THR A 59 -1.50 12.18 -6.78
CA THR A 59 -0.35 11.92 -5.90
C THR A 59 -0.75 10.91 -4.82
N MET A 60 -0.02 9.81 -4.72
CA MET A 60 -0.14 8.88 -3.60
C MET A 60 0.97 9.11 -2.61
N TRP A 61 0.61 9.28 -1.35
CA TRP A 61 1.53 9.39 -0.24
C TRP A 61 1.73 8.01 0.38
N TRP A 62 2.86 7.41 0.04
CA TRP A 62 3.25 6.10 0.56
C TRP A 62 4.14 6.27 1.78
N VAL A 63 3.82 5.52 2.82
CA VAL A 63 4.70 5.36 3.97
C VAL A 63 5.60 4.19 3.67
N GLN A 64 6.91 4.44 3.65
CA GLN A 64 7.94 3.42 3.53
C GLN A 64 8.67 3.30 4.85
N TRP A 65 8.96 2.08 5.29
CA TRP A 65 9.68 1.89 6.54
C TRP A 65 10.59 0.67 6.52
N THR A 66 11.63 0.75 7.34
CA THR A 66 12.54 -0.33 7.69
C THR A 66 12.45 -0.58 9.19
N LEU A 67 13.31 -1.45 9.71
CA LEU A 67 13.44 -1.66 11.16
C LEU A 67 13.97 -0.42 11.91
N SER A 68 14.55 0.56 11.23
CA SER A 68 15.25 1.68 11.86
C SER A 68 14.75 3.07 11.47
N ALA A 69 13.95 3.19 10.40
CA ALA A 69 13.47 4.47 9.90
C ALA A 69 12.14 4.31 9.17
N SER A 70 11.36 5.38 9.13
CA SER A 70 10.14 5.49 8.33
C SER A 70 10.05 6.86 7.65
N GLU A 71 9.53 6.88 6.43
CA GLU A 71 9.52 8.05 5.55
C GLU A 71 8.22 8.08 4.74
N ILE A 72 7.67 9.29 4.55
CA ILE A 72 6.49 9.50 3.70
C ILE A 72 7.00 10.05 2.36
N ASN A 73 6.67 9.36 1.27
CA ASN A 73 7.14 9.72 -0.06
C ASN A 73 5.97 9.81 -1.06
N PRO A 74 5.95 10.85 -1.92
CA PRO A 74 4.99 10.94 -3.00
C PRO A 74 5.42 10.03 -4.14
N TYR A 75 4.55 9.10 -4.52
CA TYR A 75 4.72 8.28 -5.72
C TYR A 75 3.47 8.29 -6.60
N THR A 76 3.68 7.88 -7.84
CA THR A 76 2.61 7.52 -8.78
C THR A 76 2.36 6.02 -8.75
N TRP A 77 1.24 5.60 -9.33
CA TRP A 77 0.93 4.19 -9.52
C TRP A 77 2.00 3.50 -10.37
N CYS A 78 2.17 2.20 -10.14
CA CYS A 78 2.96 1.35 -11.01
C CYS A 78 2.43 1.46 -12.46
N PRO A 79 3.30 1.65 -13.49
CA PRO A 79 2.85 1.77 -14.87
C PRO A 79 2.08 0.55 -15.35
N ALA A 80 2.38 -0.65 -14.80
CA ALA A 80 1.63 -1.88 -15.06
C ALA A 80 0.12 -1.76 -14.75
N ARG A 81 -0.29 -0.74 -14.00
CA ARG A 81 -1.69 -0.34 -13.79
C ARG A 81 -2.28 0.22 -15.10
N GLY A 82 -2.80 -0.69 -15.93
CA GLY A 82 -3.63 -0.34 -17.10
C GLY A 82 -3.03 -0.64 -18.48
N GLU A 83 -1.82 -1.17 -18.60
CA GLU A 83 -1.19 -1.43 -19.91
C GLU A 83 -1.67 -2.73 -20.59
N LEU A 84 -2.56 -3.48 -19.96
CA LEU A 84 -3.13 -4.75 -20.47
C LEU A 84 -4.66 -4.78 -20.49
N ALA A 85 -5.32 -3.63 -20.71
CA ALA A 85 -6.76 -3.61 -21.02
C ALA A 85 -7.06 -4.03 -22.49
N THR A 86 -6.10 -4.60 -23.21
CA THR A 86 -6.35 -5.31 -24.47
C THR A 86 -5.81 -6.72 -24.37
N GLN A 87 -6.73 -7.67 -24.26
CA GLN A 87 -6.56 -9.11 -24.46
C GLN A 87 -6.29 -9.93 -23.18
N SER A 88 -7.41 -10.48 -22.71
CA SER A 88 -7.56 -11.71 -21.94
C SER A 88 -7.31 -11.65 -20.43
N GLU A 89 -8.43 -11.79 -19.72
CA GLU A 89 -8.56 -12.44 -18.41
C GLU A 89 -7.91 -11.71 -17.21
N ALA A 90 -8.63 -10.71 -16.70
CA ALA A 90 -8.95 -10.52 -15.27
C ALA A 90 -7.90 -10.93 -14.22
N ASP A 91 -6.66 -10.47 -14.31
CA ASP A 91 -5.62 -10.59 -13.29
C ASP A 91 -4.50 -9.60 -13.71
N GLU A 92 -4.07 -8.54 -13.03
CA GLU A 92 -4.21 -8.04 -11.68
C GLU A 92 -3.88 -6.53 -11.79
N ASP A 93 -4.78 -5.62 -11.39
CA ASP A 93 -4.47 -4.18 -11.41
C ASP A 93 -3.43 -3.91 -10.32
N CYS A 94 -2.18 -3.65 -10.72
CA CYS A 94 -1.12 -3.39 -9.75
C CYS A 94 -1.40 -2.10 -8.97
N ALA A 95 -1.98 -2.25 -7.78
CA ALA A 95 -2.34 -1.15 -6.88
C ALA A 95 -1.17 -0.75 -5.97
N LEU A 96 0.07 -0.83 -6.45
CA LEU A 96 1.28 -0.45 -5.72
C LEU A 96 2.00 0.72 -6.41
N PHE A 97 2.96 1.34 -5.72
CA PHE A 97 3.74 2.47 -6.23
C PHE A 97 4.75 2.04 -7.30
N VAL A 98 5.14 2.98 -8.16
CA VAL A 98 6.18 2.76 -9.16
C VAL A 98 7.50 2.27 -8.55
N GLY A 99 8.04 1.16 -9.06
CA GLY A 99 9.33 0.60 -8.61
C GLY A 99 9.27 -0.20 -7.32
N HIS A 100 8.09 -0.63 -6.88
CA HIS A 100 7.95 -1.45 -5.67
C HIS A 100 8.65 -2.82 -5.81
N PRO A 101 9.21 -3.37 -4.72
CA PRO A 101 9.69 -4.74 -4.71
C PRO A 101 8.51 -5.73 -4.62
N GLY A 102 8.70 -6.95 -5.11
CA GLY A 102 7.65 -7.98 -5.13
C GLY A 102 6.90 -8.05 -6.46
N ARG A 103 5.90 -8.93 -6.51
CA ARG A 103 5.14 -9.23 -7.72
C ARG A 103 4.04 -8.17 -7.96
N HIS A 104 3.71 -7.90 -9.22
CA HIS A 104 2.65 -6.94 -9.60
C HIS A 104 1.22 -7.41 -9.30
N SER A 105 1.08 -8.54 -8.58
CA SER A 105 -0.18 -9.13 -8.15
C SER A 105 -0.81 -8.32 -7.03
N SER A 106 -2.01 -7.78 -7.26
CA SER A 106 -2.74 -7.07 -6.20
C SER A 106 -3.22 -8.08 -5.17
N VAL A 107 -2.64 -8.10 -3.97
CA VAL A 107 -3.26 -8.86 -2.90
C VAL A 107 -4.55 -8.17 -2.51
N LYS A 108 -5.69 -8.81 -2.80
CA LYS A 108 -7.00 -8.30 -2.41
C LYS A 108 -7.04 -8.21 -0.88
N ARG A 109 -7.00 -6.98 -0.35
CA ARG A 109 -7.25 -6.69 1.06
C ARG A 109 -8.63 -7.21 1.45
N ALA A 110 -8.69 -8.36 2.13
CA ALA A 110 -9.88 -8.78 2.85
C ALA A 110 -9.89 -8.09 4.21
N TRP A 111 -10.44 -6.87 4.29
CA TRP A 111 -10.75 -6.26 5.58
C TRP A 111 -11.88 -7.06 6.20
N ARG A 112 -11.54 -7.94 7.15
CA ARG A 112 -12.53 -8.61 7.99
C ARG A 112 -12.85 -7.66 9.13
N ASN A 113 -13.98 -6.97 9.01
CA ASN A 113 -14.61 -6.28 10.13
C ASN A 113 -15.16 -7.35 11.09
N GLU A 114 -14.35 -7.84 12.03
CA GLU A 114 -14.89 -8.62 13.16
C GLU A 114 -15.21 -7.66 14.29
N ALA A 115 -16.39 -7.05 14.18
CA ALA A 115 -17.13 -6.56 15.34
C ALA A 115 -17.90 -7.76 15.93
N ALA A 116 -17.50 -8.21 17.11
CA ALA A 116 -18.34 -8.96 18.05
C ALA A 116 -17.79 -8.80 19.46
#